data_AF-A0A538TY77-F1
#
_entry.id   AF-A0A538TY77-F1
#
_cell.length_a   1.000
_cell.length_b   1.000
_cell.length_c   1.000
_cell.angle_alpha   90.00
_cell.angle_beta   90.00
_cell.angle_gamma   90.00
#
_symmetry.space_group_name_H-M   'P 1'
#
loop_
_entity.id
_entity.type
_entity.pdbx_description
1 polymer ?
#
loop_
_entity_poly.entity_id
_entity_poly.type
_entity_poly.pdbx_seq_one_letter_code
_entity_poly.pdbx_strand_id
1 'polypeptide(L)' 'MVFRTWGVYSSLDVGEIVFQLVGARQLSARPEDRREDFAGVDLLGALAQGMDLGVPQSPRPSRPTGSAPTEP' A
#
# COMPACT_ATOMS: atom_id res chain seq x y z
N MET A 1 0.79 19.21 -13.44
CA MET A 1 1.09 17.93 -12.76
C MET A 1 0.07 16.90 -13.24
N VAL A 2 0.49 15.83 -13.90
CA VAL A 2 -0.39 14.91 -14.66
C VAL A 2 -1.43 14.18 -13.80
N PHE A 3 -1.11 13.91 -12.53
CA PHE A 3 -1.98 13.21 -11.58
C PHE A 3 -3.36 13.85 -11.41
N ARG A 4 -3.43 15.19 -11.32
CA ARG A 4 -4.73 15.88 -11.20
C ARG A 4 -5.57 15.73 -12.46
N THR A 5 -4.94 15.63 -13.64
CA THR A 5 -5.63 15.37 -14.91
C THR A 5 -6.14 13.93 -14.96
N TRP A 6 -5.47 12.99 -14.30
CA TRP A 6 -5.92 11.61 -14.14
C TRP A 6 -6.93 11.41 -12.99
N GLY A 7 -7.29 12.48 -12.27
CA GLY A 7 -8.21 12.41 -11.13
C GLY A 7 -7.57 11.83 -9.86
N VAL A 8 -6.24 11.81 -9.77
CA VAL A 8 -5.50 11.36 -8.58
C VAL A 8 -5.18 12.56 -7.70
N TYR A 9 -5.78 12.58 -6.50
CA TYR A 9 -5.67 13.68 -5.53
C TYR A 9 -5.06 13.24 -4.20
N SER A 10 -5.06 11.94 -3.92
CA SER A 10 -4.58 11.35 -2.67
C SER A 10 -3.88 10.02 -2.92
N SER A 11 -3.17 9.52 -1.90
CA SER A 11 -2.58 8.18 -1.93
C SER A 11 -3.62 7.07 -2.03
N LEU A 12 -4.84 7.29 -1.51
CA LEU A 12 -5.95 6.34 -1.62
C LEU A 12 -6.41 6.15 -3.07
N ASP A 13 -6.37 7.20 -3.89
CA ASP A 13 -6.73 7.09 -5.31
C ASP A 13 -5.77 6.16 -6.07
N VAL A 14 -4.49 6.15 -5.67
CA VAL A 14 -3.51 5.20 -6.20
C VAL A 14 -3.84 3.78 -5.75
N GLY A 15 -4.21 3.58 -4.48
CA GLY A 15 -4.69 2.30 -3.99
C GLY A 15 -5.88 1.78 -4.80
N GLU A 16 -6.84 2.65 -5.09
CA GLU A 16 -7.99 2.30 -5.92
C GLU A 16 -7.58 1.85 -7.33
N ILE A 17 -6.69 2.59 -7.99
CA ILE A 17 -6.15 2.21 -9.31
C ILE A 17 -5.47 0.84 -9.25
N VAL A 18 -4.63 0.59 -8.24
CA VAL A 18 -3.93 -0.70 -8.08
C VAL A 18 -4.93 -1.84 -7.91
N PHE A 19 -5.94 -1.67 -7.05
CA PHE A 19 -6.95 -2.72 -6.83
C PHE A 19 -7.85 -2.93 -8.06
N GLN A 20 -8.12 -1.90 -8.86
CA GLN A 20 -8.80 -2.07 -10.16
C GLN A 20 -7.96 -2.88 -11.14
N LEU A 21 -6.64 -2.65 -11.19
CA LEU A 21 -5.72 -3.45 -12.01
C LEU A 21 -5.63 -4.90 -11.54
N VAL A 22 -5.72 -5.15 -10.23
CA VAL A 22 -5.86 -6.50 -9.66
C VAL A 22 -7.16 -7.14 -10.10
N GLY A 23 -8.29 -6.43 -10.01
CA GLY A 23 -9.59 -6.89 -10.51
C GLY A 23 -9.57 -7.20 -12.01
N ALA A 24 -8.81 -6.43 -12.79
CA ALA A 24 -8.60 -6.62 -14.22
C ALA A 24 -7.54 -7.70 -14.57
N ARG A 25 -6.97 -8.39 -13.57
CA ARG A 25 -5.91 -9.40 -13.70
C ARG A 25 -4.61 -8.89 -14.35
N GLN A 26 -4.37 -7.59 -14.30
CA GLN A 26 -3.10 -6.98 -14.73
C GLN A 26 -2.07 -6.98 -13.60
N LEU A 27 -2.55 -7.05 -12.35
CA LEU A 27 -1.74 -7.20 -11.15
C LEU A 27 -2.29 -8.32 -10.25
N SER A 28 -1.49 -8.72 -9.27
CA SER A 28 -1.89 -9.65 -8.21
C SER A 28 -1.74 -8.98 -6.85
N ALA A 29 -2.69 -9.19 -5.96
CA ALA A 29 -2.63 -8.80 -4.56
C ALA A 29 -2.62 -10.04 -3.66
N ARG A 30 -2.01 -9.93 -2.48
CA ARG A 30 -2.10 -10.95 -1.43
C ARG A 30 -3.42 -10.80 -0.68
N PRO A 31 -3.90 -11.86 0.01
CA PRO A 31 -5.13 -11.79 0.81
C PRO A 31 -5.10 -10.72 1.91
N GLU A 32 -3.92 -10.38 2.41
CA GLU A 32 -3.74 -9.41 3.48
C GLU A 32 -3.62 -7.97 2.99
N ASP A 33 -3.36 -7.77 1.69
CA ASP A 33 -3.22 -6.43 1.12
C ASP A 33 -4.58 -5.74 1.07
N ARG A 34 -4.64 -4.51 1.56
CA ARG A 34 -5.87 -3.72 1.63
C ARG A 34 -5.69 -2.36 0.97
N ARG A 35 -6.81 -1.79 0.50
CA ARG A 35 -6.83 -0.41 -0.01
C ARG A 35 -6.38 0.58 1.06
N GLU A 36 -6.70 0.30 2.33
CA GLU A 36 -6.36 1.16 3.45
C GLU A 36 -4.85 1.22 3.71
N ASP A 37 -4.05 0.26 3.23
CA ASP A 37 -2.59 0.29 3.36
C ASP A 37 -1.95 1.44 2.56
N PHE A 38 -2.70 2.04 1.64
CA PHE A 38 -2.29 3.24 0.91
C PHE A 38 -2.62 4.54 1.67
N ALA A 39 -3.34 4.48 2.79
CA ALA A 39 -3.65 5.66 3.60
C ALA A 39 -2.41 6.21 4.34
N GLY A 40 -2.44 7.50 4.68
CA GLY A 40 -1.43 8.12 5.56
C GLY A 40 -0.14 8.57 4.88
N VAL A 41 -0.06 8.50 3.55
CA VAL A 41 1.06 9.03 2.77
C VAL A 41 0.65 10.35 2.11
N ASP A 42 1.41 11.43 2.36
CA ASP A 42 1.29 12.66 1.57
C ASP A 42 1.94 12.45 0.20
N LEU A 43 1.17 11.84 -0.70
CA LEU A 43 1.63 11.48 -2.05
C LEU A 43 2.10 12.71 -2.84
N LEU A 44 1.35 13.81 -2.77
CA LEU A 44 1.66 15.02 -3.56
C LEU A 44 2.89 15.73 -3.01
N GLY A 45 3.03 15.80 -1.68
CA GLY A 45 4.25 16.30 -1.04
C GLY A 45 5.47 15.46 -1.38
N ALA A 46 5.37 14.13 -1.29
CA ALA A 46 6.47 13.21 -1.62
C ALA A 46 6.93 13.31 -3.09
N LEU A 47 5.97 13.44 -4.01
CA LEU A 47 6.26 13.64 -5.44
C LEU A 47 6.91 15.00 -5.73
N ALA A 48 6.46 16.05 -5.05
CA ALA A 48 7.00 17.41 -5.23
C ALA A 48 8.45 17.54 -4.73
N GLN A 49 8.87 16.72 -3.76
CA GLN A 49 10.23 16.74 -3.20
C GLN A 49 11.25 15.87 -3.95
N GLY A 50 10.90 15.29 -5.12
CA GLY A 50 11.87 14.57 -5.96
C GLY A 50 12.19 13.14 -5.48
N MET A 51 11.29 12.53 -4.71
CA MET A 51 11.17 11.12 -4.34
C MET A 51 12.46 10.26 -4.29
N ASP A 52 13.03 10.17 -3.08
CA ASP A 52 13.50 8.87 -2.58
C ASP A 52 12.26 8.12 -2.06
N LEU A 53 11.83 7.08 -2.78
CA LEU A 53 10.68 6.23 -2.43
C LEU A 53 10.94 5.32 -1.23
N GLY A 54 12.15 5.36 -0.67
CA GLY A 54 12.63 4.37 0.27
C GLY A 54 12.75 2.99 -0.38
N VAL A 55 13.37 2.06 0.34
CA VAL A 55 13.40 0.66 -0.09
C VAL A 55 12.00 0.08 0.15
N PRO A 56 11.41 -0.65 -0.82
CA PRO A 56 10.20 -1.43 -0.57
C PRO A 56 10.40 -2.25 0.70
N GLN A 57 9.58 -2.00 1.73
CA GLN A 57 9.64 -2.81 2.95
C GLN A 57 9.28 -4.24 2.53
N SER A 58 10.26 -5.15 2.59
CA SER A 58 10.00 -6.58 2.46
C SER A 58 8.84 -6.98 3.40
N PRO A 59 8.04 -7.99 3.03
CA PRO A 59 6.90 -8.41 3.82
C PRO A 59 7.30 -8.50 5.29
N ARG A 60 6.58 -7.82 6.18
CA ARG A 60 6.79 -7.97 7.63
C ARG A 60 6.78 -9.48 7.92
N PRO A 61 7.85 -10.05 8.50
CA PRO A 61 7.78 -11.43 8.96
C PRO A 61 6.62 -11.51 9.95
N SER A 62 5.77 -12.51 9.71
CA SER A 62 4.56 -12.77 10.47
C SER A 62 4.82 -12.61 11.96
N ARG A 63 4.04 -11.73 12.60
CA ARG A 63 3.98 -11.60 14.05
C ARG A 63 3.91 -13.03 14.64
N PRO A 64 4.81 -13.43 15.56
CA PRO A 64 4.76 -14.77 16.12
C PRO A 64 3.40 -14.98 16.77
N THR A 65 2.71 -15.98 16.25
CA THR A 65 1.48 -16.57 16.74
C THR A 65 1.63 -16.89 18.23
N GLY A 66 0.62 -16.46 18.99
CA GLY A 66 0.20 -17.01 20.28
C GLY A 66 1.28 -17.55 21.21
N SER A 67 1.48 -16.86 22.33
CA SER A 67 1.90 -17.50 23.58
C SER A 67 0.99 -18.70 23.84
N ALA A 68 1.52 -19.91 23.65
CA ALA A 68 0.87 -21.12 24.11
C ALA A 68 0.81 -21.10 25.65
N PRO A 69 -0.22 -21.70 26.27
CA PRO A 69 -0.42 -21.62 27.70
C PRO A 69 0.69 -22.39 28.43
N THR A 70 1.19 -21.79 29.51
CA THR A 70 2.00 -22.47 30.51
C THR A 70 1.10 -23.40 31.34
N GLU A 71 1.35 -24.71 31.29
CA GLU A 71 1.16 -25.65 32.41
C GLU A 71 1.70 -27.04 32.04
N PRO A 72 2.01 -27.92 33.03
CA PRO A 72 2.14 -27.71 34.48
C PRO A 72 3.58 -27.80 35.01
#